data_AF-A0A1S1BQG6-F1
#
_entry.id   AF-A0A1S1BQG6-F1
#
_cell.length_a   1.000
_cell.length_b   1.000
_cell.length_c   1.000
_cell.angle_alpha   90.00
_cell.angle_beta   90.00
_cell.angle_gamma   90.00
#
_symmetry.space_group_name_H-M   'P 1'
#
loop_
_entity.id
_entity.type
_entity.pdbx_description
1 polymer ?
#
loop_
_entity_poly.entity_id
_entity_poly.type
_entity_poly.pdbx_seq_one_letter_code
_entity_poly.pdbx_strand_id
1 'polypeptide(L)'
;MSKKLLLLSLTALTSLSLAACADNTDSASSGSNDAQTEATADQAAEVKTISGEELDEALADDKKKEDYLVIDVRPEDEYKEGHVKWAINIPVDELENNLDRLSNYKKENVVTICNTGNKSQEGADILAKNGFEEVYNADGVKDHDYSTMTQVGYVLGDKFQEMVDNNDGEYYIIDARKAKDYDKGHVKGAVNIEVDDLDAKKADIPKDKTILTYCYSGNKSNTIAQALTDEGYNTINATEGTKEWDGFDLSEK
;
A
#
# COMPACT_ATOMS: atom_id res chain seq x y z
N MET A 1 -38.07 5.27 0.51
CA MET A 1 -38.84 4.50 -0.49
C MET A 1 -38.12 3.18 -0.71
N SER A 2 -38.60 2.11 -0.07
CA SER A 2 -38.00 0.78 -0.14
C SER A 2 -38.64 -0.01 -1.28
N LYS A 3 -37.85 -0.58 -2.19
CA LYS A 3 -38.31 -1.63 -3.09
C LYS A 3 -37.46 -2.88 -2.86
N LYS A 4 -38.07 -3.84 -2.16
CA LYS A 4 -37.63 -5.24 -2.07
C LYS A 4 -38.05 -5.94 -3.36
N LEU A 5 -37.13 -6.70 -3.98
CA LEU A 5 -37.44 -7.56 -5.11
C LEU A 5 -37.44 -9.02 -4.63
N LEU A 6 -38.57 -9.70 -4.82
CA LEU A 6 -38.79 -11.13 -4.57
C LEU A 6 -38.06 -11.97 -5.64
N LEU A 7 -37.35 -13.02 -5.24
CA LEU A 7 -37.07 -14.18 -6.10
C LEU A 7 -37.86 -15.40 -5.57
N LEU A 8 -38.65 -15.99 -6.47
CA LEU A 8 -39.38 -17.24 -6.28
C LEU A 8 -38.44 -18.43 -6.54
N SER A 9 -38.28 -19.31 -5.56
CA SER A 9 -37.65 -20.63 -5.68
C SER A 9 -38.67 -21.67 -6.15
N LEU A 10 -38.34 -22.44 -7.18
CA LEU A 10 -39.12 -23.60 -7.64
C LEU A 10 -38.35 -24.89 -7.32
N THR A 11 -38.92 -25.73 -6.48
CA THR A 11 -38.38 -27.02 -6.02
C THR A 11 -38.89 -28.22 -6.82
N ALA A 12 -37.99 -29.20 -6.97
CA ALA A 12 -38.17 -30.67 -6.98
C ALA A 12 -38.83 -31.36 -8.19
N LEU A 13 -38.20 -32.44 -8.68
CA LEU A 13 -38.73 -33.81 -8.57
C LEU A 13 -37.69 -34.91 -8.89
N THR A 14 -37.89 -36.05 -8.24
CA THR A 14 -37.09 -37.27 -8.05
C THR A 14 -37.43 -38.43 -9.00
N SER A 15 -36.48 -39.35 -9.25
CA SER A 15 -36.69 -40.83 -9.36
C SER A 15 -35.30 -41.49 -9.61
N LEU A 16 -34.70 -42.32 -8.75
CA LEU A 16 -35.03 -43.64 -8.19
C LEU A 16 -35.09 -44.80 -9.20
N SER A 17 -34.06 -45.65 -9.20
CA SER A 17 -34.19 -47.08 -9.53
C SER A 17 -33.18 -47.92 -8.74
N LEU A 18 -33.70 -48.99 -8.13
CA LEU A 18 -33.00 -50.02 -7.35
C LEU A 18 -32.65 -51.23 -8.23
N ALA A 19 -31.54 -51.90 -7.90
CA ALA A 19 -31.33 -53.36 -7.88
C ALA A 19 -29.93 -53.62 -7.28
N ALA A 20 -29.54 -54.73 -6.65
CA ALA A 20 -30.12 -55.80 -5.82
C ALA A 20 -28.90 -56.67 -5.38
N CYS A 21 -29.00 -57.35 -4.24
CA CYS A 21 -27.92 -57.90 -3.37
C CYS A 21 -27.10 -59.10 -3.91
N ALA A 22 -25.88 -59.31 -3.37
CA ALA A 22 -25.37 -60.58 -2.81
C ALA A 22 -23.99 -60.45 -2.11
N ASP A 23 -23.79 -61.25 -1.07
CA ASP A 23 -22.80 -61.17 0.04
C ASP A 23 -21.37 -61.74 -0.20
N ASN A 24 -20.43 -61.14 0.55
CA ASN A 24 -19.25 -61.66 1.28
C ASN A 24 -18.19 -62.57 0.63
N THR A 25 -16.92 -62.14 0.66
CA THR A 25 -15.86 -62.68 1.57
C THR A 25 -14.52 -61.92 1.45
N ASP A 26 -13.80 -61.90 2.55
CA ASP A 26 -12.61 -61.11 2.92
C ASP A 26 -11.39 -61.14 1.96
N SER A 27 -10.65 -60.03 1.88
CA SER A 27 -9.23 -59.92 2.33
C SER A 27 -8.60 -58.55 2.00
N ALA A 28 -8.16 -57.85 3.06
CA ALA A 28 -7.06 -56.88 3.18
C ALA A 28 -6.69 -55.93 2.01
N SER A 29 -6.99 -54.63 2.18
CA SER A 29 -6.06 -53.49 2.04
C SER A 29 -6.83 -52.17 2.22
N SER A 30 -6.58 -51.46 3.32
CA SER A 30 -7.21 -50.17 3.63
C SER A 30 -6.61 -49.06 2.77
N GLY A 31 -7.12 -48.89 1.56
CA GLY A 31 -7.05 -47.64 0.82
C GLY A 31 -8.22 -46.75 1.20
N SER A 32 -7.96 -45.70 1.99
CA SER A 32 -8.91 -44.62 2.20
C SER A 32 -8.67 -43.55 1.13
N ASN A 33 -9.52 -43.59 0.10
CA ASN A 33 -9.83 -42.42 -0.71
C ASN A 33 -10.50 -41.40 0.19
N ASP A 34 -9.76 -40.39 0.61
CA ASP A 34 -10.34 -39.11 1.01
C ASP A 34 -10.10 -38.10 -0.09
N ALA A 35 -11.19 -37.46 -0.46
CA ALA A 35 -11.36 -36.59 -1.60
C ALA A 35 -10.24 -35.55 -1.68
N GLN A 36 -9.48 -35.66 -2.76
CA GLN A 36 -8.64 -34.61 -3.29
C GLN A 36 -9.57 -33.46 -3.71
N THR A 37 -9.79 -32.50 -2.82
CA THR A 37 -10.16 -31.15 -3.21
C THR A 37 -9.00 -30.61 -4.03
N GLU A 38 -9.13 -30.73 -5.35
CA GLU A 38 -8.32 -29.98 -6.30
C GLU A 38 -8.53 -28.49 -6.01
N ALA A 39 -7.56 -27.89 -5.30
CA ALA A 39 -7.37 -26.46 -5.33
C ALA A 39 -7.11 -26.10 -6.79
N THR A 40 -8.01 -25.32 -7.38
CA THR A 40 -7.75 -24.65 -8.64
C THR A 40 -6.42 -23.91 -8.50
N ALA A 41 -5.44 -24.26 -9.31
CA ALA A 41 -4.20 -23.49 -9.42
C ALA A 41 -4.61 -22.07 -9.80
N ASP A 42 -4.56 -21.17 -8.83
CA ASP A 42 -4.80 -19.75 -9.02
C ASP A 42 -3.73 -19.29 -10.01
N GLN A 43 -4.13 -18.97 -11.24
CA GLN A 43 -3.15 -18.46 -12.21
C GLN A 43 -2.75 -17.07 -11.74
N ALA A 44 -1.46 -16.90 -11.43
CA ALA A 44 -0.89 -15.60 -11.11
C ALA A 44 -1.28 -14.58 -12.20
N ALA A 45 -1.56 -13.35 -11.77
CA ALA A 45 -1.89 -12.28 -12.70
C ALA A 45 -0.76 -12.06 -13.72
N GLU A 46 -1.11 -11.66 -14.93
CA GLU A 46 -0.10 -11.23 -15.92
C GLU A 46 0.48 -9.89 -15.48
N VAL A 47 1.81 -9.81 -15.37
CA VAL A 47 2.50 -8.55 -15.09
C VAL A 47 2.45 -7.65 -16.31
N LYS A 48 1.89 -6.46 -16.13
CA LYS A 48 1.76 -5.41 -17.15
C LYS A 48 2.99 -4.50 -17.11
N THR A 49 3.16 -3.68 -18.14
CA THR A 49 4.18 -2.63 -18.17
C THR A 49 3.52 -1.26 -18.09
N ILE A 50 4.12 -0.33 -17.36
CA ILE A 50 3.78 1.10 -17.39
C ILE A 50 5.02 1.88 -17.80
N SER A 51 4.90 2.81 -18.73
CA SER A 51 6.06 3.61 -19.15
C SER A 51 6.44 4.61 -18.08
N GLY A 52 7.70 5.05 -18.08
CA GLY A 52 8.16 6.09 -17.17
C GLY A 52 7.39 7.40 -17.34
N GLU A 53 7.06 7.78 -18.57
CA GLU A 53 6.25 8.96 -18.87
C GLU A 53 4.83 8.87 -18.28
N GLU A 54 4.15 7.74 -18.46
CA GLU A 54 2.80 7.54 -17.93
C GLU A 54 2.78 7.55 -16.39
N LEU A 55 3.75 6.89 -15.77
CA LEU A 55 3.88 6.88 -14.31
C LEU A 55 4.23 8.28 -13.78
N ASP A 56 5.19 8.98 -14.38
CA ASP A 56 5.61 10.32 -13.94
C ASP A 56 4.45 11.33 -14.01
N GLU A 57 3.65 11.29 -15.09
CA GLU A 57 2.43 12.10 -15.22
C GLU A 57 1.38 11.77 -14.16
N ALA A 58 1.23 10.49 -13.80
CA ALA A 58 0.29 10.07 -12.76
C ALA A 58 0.74 10.57 -11.38
N LEU A 59 2.03 10.48 -11.05
CA LEU A 59 2.59 10.86 -9.76
C LEU A 59 2.68 12.38 -9.55
N ALA A 60 2.70 13.14 -10.65
CA ALA A 60 2.63 14.61 -10.62
C ALA A 60 1.22 15.15 -10.30
N ASP A 61 0.16 14.36 -10.48
CA ASP A 61 -1.23 14.77 -10.24
C ASP A 61 -1.76 14.22 -8.90
N ASP A 62 -2.20 15.12 -8.03
CA ASP A 62 -2.70 14.81 -6.68
C ASP A 62 -3.85 13.80 -6.63
N LYS A 63 -4.61 13.65 -7.72
CA LYS A 63 -5.73 12.70 -7.81
C LYS A 63 -5.30 11.41 -8.50
N LYS A 64 -4.61 11.49 -9.63
CA LYS A 64 -4.18 10.28 -10.36
C LYS A 64 -3.23 9.43 -9.54
N LYS A 65 -2.39 10.05 -8.69
CA LYS A 65 -1.50 9.29 -7.79
C LYS A 65 -2.26 8.38 -6.82
N GLU A 66 -3.55 8.64 -6.55
CA GLU A 66 -4.38 7.80 -5.67
C GLU A 66 -4.80 6.49 -6.34
N ASP A 67 -4.69 6.40 -7.67
CA ASP A 67 -5.01 5.18 -8.42
C ASP A 67 -3.91 4.12 -8.36
N TYR A 68 -2.74 4.45 -7.76
CA TYR A 68 -1.55 3.60 -7.75
C TYR A 68 -0.94 3.46 -6.36
N LEU A 69 -0.58 2.23 -6.00
CA LEU A 69 0.47 1.97 -5.02
C LEU A 69 1.78 1.78 -5.77
N VAL A 70 2.78 2.63 -5.52
CA VAL A 70 4.12 2.47 -6.10
C VAL A 70 5.09 1.94 -5.06
N ILE A 71 5.80 0.87 -5.40
CA ILE A 71 6.79 0.19 -4.55
C ILE A 71 8.15 0.26 -5.23
N ASP A 72 9.06 1.03 -4.67
CA ASP A 72 10.47 0.98 -5.02
C ASP A 72 11.12 -0.24 -4.36
N VAL A 73 11.55 -1.20 -5.19
CA VAL A 73 12.12 -2.46 -4.74
C VAL A 73 13.65 -2.45 -4.67
N ARG A 74 14.27 -1.26 -4.77
CA ARG A 74 15.71 -1.09 -4.58
C ARG A 74 16.09 -1.17 -3.09
N PRO A 75 17.37 -1.42 -2.79
CA PRO A 75 17.92 -1.22 -1.46
C PRO A 75 17.64 0.18 -0.89
N GLU A 76 17.52 0.26 0.43
CA GLU A 76 17.15 1.48 1.15
C GLU A 76 18.12 2.66 0.91
N ASP A 77 19.42 2.38 0.77
CA ASP A 77 20.43 3.40 0.47
C ASP A 77 20.23 4.03 -0.91
N GLU A 78 19.94 3.22 -1.95
CA GLU A 78 19.61 3.72 -3.29
C GLU A 78 18.30 4.53 -3.31
N TYR A 79 17.31 4.13 -2.50
CA TYR A 79 16.06 4.87 -2.35
C TYR A 79 16.27 6.24 -1.68
N LYS A 80 17.10 6.29 -0.63
CA LYS A 80 17.44 7.54 0.09
C LYS A 80 18.23 8.53 -0.77
N GLU A 81 19.02 8.05 -1.72
CA GLU A 81 19.71 8.90 -2.70
C GLU A 81 18.73 9.63 -3.64
N GLY A 82 17.55 9.06 -3.86
CA GLY A 82 16.46 9.66 -4.62
C GLY A 82 15.58 8.60 -5.28
N HIS A 83 14.28 8.87 -5.34
CA HIS A 83 13.26 7.97 -5.88
C HIS A 83 12.06 8.75 -6.40
N VAL A 84 11.17 8.09 -7.14
CA VAL A 84 9.96 8.73 -7.69
C VAL A 84 8.97 9.06 -6.58
N LYS A 85 8.37 10.25 -6.64
CA LYS A 85 7.38 10.73 -5.66
C LYS A 85 6.30 9.67 -5.38
N TRP A 86 5.90 9.56 -4.11
CA TRP A 86 4.90 8.60 -3.61
C TRP A 86 5.31 7.13 -3.56
N ALA A 87 6.49 6.75 -4.08
CA ALA A 87 6.94 5.37 -3.96
C ALA A 87 7.34 5.04 -2.52
N ILE A 88 6.71 4.01 -1.93
CA ILE A 88 7.20 3.41 -0.69
C ILE A 88 8.39 2.52 -0.99
N ASN A 89 9.31 2.33 -0.05
CA ASN A 89 10.43 1.41 -0.23
C ASN A 89 10.14 0.06 0.44
N ILE A 90 10.16 -1.01 -0.34
CA ILE A 90 10.19 -2.39 0.15
C ILE A 90 11.19 -3.13 -0.74
N PRO A 91 12.45 -3.31 -0.30
CA PRO A 91 13.46 -4.04 -1.07
C PRO A 91 12.93 -5.40 -1.55
N VAL A 92 13.32 -5.80 -2.76
CA VAL A 92 12.76 -7.02 -3.40
C VAL A 92 12.90 -8.27 -2.54
N ASP A 93 13.98 -8.39 -1.78
CA ASP A 93 14.28 -9.50 -0.87
C ASP A 93 13.48 -9.46 0.45
N GLU A 94 12.86 -8.32 0.75
CA GLU A 94 11.95 -8.15 1.89
C GLU A 94 10.47 -8.23 1.49
N LEU A 95 10.15 -8.19 0.19
CA LEU A 95 8.79 -8.07 -0.31
C LEU A 95 7.88 -9.22 0.10
N GLU A 96 8.36 -10.47 0.01
CA GLU A 96 7.58 -11.64 0.44
C GLU A 96 7.17 -11.57 1.93
N ASN A 97 8.04 -11.02 2.77
CA ASN A 97 7.77 -10.88 4.21
C ASN A 97 6.84 -9.70 4.55
N ASN A 98 6.56 -8.82 3.59
CA ASN A 98 5.72 -7.63 3.76
C ASN A 98 4.34 -7.76 3.09
N LEU A 99 4.01 -8.91 2.47
CA LEU A 99 2.75 -9.11 1.75
C LEU A 99 1.51 -8.85 2.60
N ASP A 100 1.55 -9.18 3.90
CA ASP A 100 0.42 -8.97 4.81
C ASP A 100 0.07 -7.48 4.94
N ARG A 101 1.07 -6.60 4.96
CA ARG A 101 0.86 -5.13 5.02
C ARG A 101 0.26 -4.59 3.72
N LEU A 102 0.48 -5.30 2.62
CA LEU A 102 0.00 -4.95 1.30
C LEU A 102 -1.36 -5.59 0.98
N SER A 103 -1.98 -6.35 1.89
CA SER A 103 -3.17 -7.16 1.60
C SER A 103 -4.37 -6.35 1.11
N ASN A 104 -4.48 -5.08 1.52
CA ASN A 104 -5.55 -4.18 1.11
C ASN A 104 -5.41 -3.70 -0.34
N TYR A 105 -4.24 -3.85 -0.95
CA TYR A 105 -3.95 -3.40 -2.32
C TYR A 105 -4.05 -4.53 -3.35
N LYS A 106 -4.52 -5.73 -2.98
CA LYS A 106 -4.62 -6.88 -3.89
C LYS A 106 -5.47 -6.61 -5.14
N LYS A 107 -6.39 -5.65 -5.08
CA LYS A 107 -7.28 -5.26 -6.18
C LYS A 107 -6.96 -3.90 -6.79
N GLU A 108 -5.97 -3.22 -6.25
CA GLU A 108 -5.55 -1.89 -6.68
C GLU A 108 -4.40 -2.01 -7.67
N ASN A 109 -4.10 -0.94 -8.41
CA ASN A 109 -2.95 -0.95 -9.32
C ASN A 109 -1.67 -0.85 -8.51
N VAL A 110 -0.88 -1.93 -8.47
CA VAL A 110 0.41 -1.97 -7.78
C VAL A 110 1.54 -1.92 -8.79
N VAL A 111 2.33 -0.85 -8.73
CA VAL A 111 3.47 -0.60 -9.61
C VAL A 111 4.74 -0.90 -8.84
N THR A 112 5.63 -1.68 -9.42
CA THR A 112 6.99 -1.87 -8.91
C THR A 112 7.98 -1.10 -9.77
N ILE A 113 8.96 -0.48 -9.13
CA ILE A 113 10.01 0.28 -9.81
C ILE A 113 11.37 -0.07 -9.23
N CYS A 114 12.39 -0.09 -10.08
CA CYS A 114 13.77 -0.26 -9.66
C CYS A 114 14.71 0.59 -10.52
N ASN A 115 15.99 0.20 -10.62
CA ASN A 115 16.98 0.89 -11.45
C ASN A 115 16.75 0.72 -12.94
N THR A 116 16.54 -0.52 -13.41
CA THR A 116 16.56 -0.87 -14.85
C THR A 116 15.43 -1.84 -15.26
N GLY A 117 14.31 -1.84 -14.55
CA GLY A 117 13.18 -2.76 -14.80
C GLY A 117 13.34 -4.23 -14.33
N ASN A 118 14.58 -4.71 -14.10
CA ASN A 118 14.82 -6.14 -13.81
C ASN A 118 14.33 -6.58 -12.43
N LYS A 119 14.70 -5.86 -11.36
CA LYS A 119 14.26 -6.19 -9.99
C LYS A 119 12.79 -5.88 -9.76
N SER A 120 12.27 -4.84 -10.42
CA SER A 120 10.84 -4.54 -10.39
C SER A 120 10.04 -5.64 -11.07
N GLN A 121 10.51 -6.22 -12.19
CA GLN A 121 9.87 -7.41 -12.74
C GLN A 121 9.78 -8.55 -11.72
N GLU A 122 10.87 -8.85 -11.01
CA GLU A 122 10.89 -9.86 -9.94
C GLU A 122 9.89 -9.53 -8.82
N GLY A 123 9.85 -8.27 -8.36
CA GLY A 123 8.86 -7.83 -7.37
C GLY A 123 7.42 -7.94 -7.86
N ALA A 124 7.18 -7.60 -9.13
CA ALA A 124 5.87 -7.73 -9.76
C ALA A 124 5.43 -9.20 -9.86
N ASP A 125 6.35 -10.10 -10.21
CA ASP A 125 6.08 -11.54 -10.26
C ASP A 125 5.74 -12.10 -8.86
N ILE A 126 6.44 -11.63 -7.81
CA ILE A 126 6.13 -11.97 -6.41
C ILE A 126 4.71 -11.53 -6.06
N LEU A 127 4.32 -10.29 -6.36
CA LEU A 127 2.99 -9.76 -6.07
C LEU A 127 1.91 -10.54 -6.84
N ALA A 128 2.09 -10.73 -8.14
CA ALA A 128 1.14 -11.45 -9.00
C ALA A 128 0.91 -12.89 -8.51
N LYS A 129 1.98 -13.59 -8.11
CA LYS A 129 1.91 -14.94 -7.54
C LYS A 129 1.18 -14.99 -6.19
N ASN A 130 1.15 -13.88 -5.46
CA ASN A 130 0.52 -13.77 -4.14
C ASN A 130 -0.88 -13.12 -4.19
N GLY A 131 -1.50 -13.09 -5.37
CA GLY A 131 -2.91 -12.74 -5.56
C GLY A 131 -3.16 -11.24 -5.65
N PHE A 132 -2.17 -10.46 -6.10
CA PHE A 132 -2.39 -9.10 -6.57
C PHE A 132 -2.86 -9.17 -8.03
N GLU A 133 -4.01 -8.57 -8.31
CA GLU A 133 -4.72 -8.71 -9.59
C GLU A 133 -4.17 -7.77 -10.67
N GLU A 134 -3.70 -6.59 -10.28
CA GLU A 134 -3.31 -5.49 -11.18
C GLU A 134 -1.87 -5.04 -10.88
N VAL A 135 -0.89 -5.74 -11.43
CA VAL A 135 0.54 -5.51 -11.14
C VAL A 135 1.30 -5.01 -12.36
N TYR A 136 2.13 -3.99 -12.17
CA TYR A 136 2.88 -3.31 -13.23
C TYR A 136 4.38 -3.28 -12.92
N ASN A 137 5.19 -3.50 -13.95
CA ASN A 137 6.61 -3.20 -13.96
C ASN A 137 6.83 -1.84 -14.66
N ALA A 138 7.42 -0.88 -13.95
CA ALA A 138 7.73 0.44 -14.49
C ALA A 138 9.11 0.50 -15.16
N ASP A 139 9.28 1.43 -16.10
CA ASP A 139 10.61 1.81 -16.57
C ASP A 139 11.49 2.23 -15.38
N GLY A 140 12.73 1.74 -15.35
CA GLY A 140 13.61 2.00 -14.22
C GLY A 140 14.05 3.47 -14.11
N VAL A 141 14.41 3.91 -12.90
CA VAL A 141 14.88 5.28 -12.65
C VAL A 141 16.21 5.63 -13.35
N LYS A 142 16.91 4.64 -13.93
CA LYS A 142 18.10 4.85 -14.79
C LYS A 142 17.77 4.81 -16.29
N ASP A 143 16.55 4.37 -16.64
CA ASP A 143 16.07 4.23 -18.02
C ASP A 143 15.14 5.37 -18.44
N HIS A 144 14.51 6.06 -17.48
CA HIS A 144 13.67 7.25 -17.70
C HIS A 144 14.05 8.38 -16.73
N ASP A 145 13.98 9.63 -17.23
CA ASP A 145 14.23 10.85 -16.45
C ASP A 145 12.94 11.34 -15.80
N TYR A 146 12.61 10.80 -14.64
CA TYR A 146 11.41 11.16 -13.89
C TYR A 146 11.50 12.61 -13.37
N SER A 147 10.53 13.45 -13.72
CA SER A 147 10.45 14.82 -13.19
C SER A 147 10.02 14.86 -11.71
N THR A 148 9.47 13.76 -11.20
CA THR A 148 8.98 13.61 -9.83
C THR A 148 10.01 13.04 -8.85
N MET A 149 11.31 13.05 -9.17
CA MET A 149 12.35 12.57 -8.25
C MET A 149 12.38 13.38 -6.95
N THR A 150 12.51 12.71 -5.81
CA THR A 150 12.52 13.31 -4.47
C THR A 150 13.33 12.47 -3.47
N GLN A 151 13.58 13.04 -2.29
CA GLN A 151 14.17 12.38 -1.12
C GLN A 151 13.21 12.34 0.08
N VAL A 152 11.95 12.79 -0.08
CA VAL A 152 10.90 12.58 0.93
C VAL A 152 10.69 11.08 1.08
N GLY A 153 10.85 10.50 2.27
CA GLY A 153 10.46 9.12 2.49
C GLY A 153 8.94 8.95 2.46
N TYR A 154 8.45 7.84 1.93
CA TYR A 154 7.01 7.53 1.91
C TYR A 154 6.74 6.23 2.65
N VAL A 155 5.70 6.25 3.48
CA VAL A 155 5.20 5.07 4.20
C VAL A 155 3.68 4.99 4.10
N LEU A 156 3.16 3.76 4.15
CA LEU A 156 1.72 3.51 4.29
C LEU A 156 1.23 3.93 5.69
N GLY A 157 -0.08 4.09 5.83
CA GLY A 157 -0.69 4.52 7.10
C GLY A 157 -0.32 3.62 8.28
N ASP A 158 -0.31 2.29 8.06
CA ASP A 158 0.01 1.30 9.10
C ASP A 158 1.40 1.51 9.71
N LYS A 159 2.42 1.69 8.85
CA LYS A 159 3.80 1.95 9.28
C LYS A 159 3.96 3.32 9.86
N PHE A 160 3.27 4.31 9.33
CA PHE A 160 3.25 5.64 9.94
C PHE A 160 2.76 5.55 11.39
N GLN A 161 1.64 4.86 11.65
CA GLN A 161 1.12 4.71 12.99
C GLN A 161 2.07 3.90 13.89
N GLU A 162 2.68 2.83 13.37
CA GLU A 162 3.72 2.08 14.09
C GLU A 162 4.90 2.98 14.50
N MET A 163 5.34 3.90 13.63
CA MET A 163 6.41 4.86 13.94
C MET A 163 5.98 5.87 15.00
N VAL A 164 4.71 6.31 14.99
CA VAL A 164 4.15 7.18 16.04
C VAL A 164 4.08 6.47 17.38
N ASP A 165 3.59 5.24 17.42
CA ASP A 165 3.38 4.48 18.65
C ASP A 165 4.71 4.17 19.35
N ASN A 166 5.75 3.91 18.56
CA ASN A 166 7.10 3.61 19.04
C ASN A 166 7.99 4.87 19.18
N ASN A 167 7.45 6.07 18.96
CA ASN A 167 8.22 7.30 19.04
C ASN A 167 8.67 7.58 20.49
N ASP A 168 9.97 7.42 20.75
CA ASP A 168 10.63 7.72 22.03
C ASP A 168 11.38 9.06 22.01
N GLY A 169 11.16 9.88 20.98
CA GLY A 169 11.72 11.21 20.83
C GLY A 169 12.44 11.44 19.49
N GLU A 170 12.60 10.42 18.66
CA GLU A 170 13.24 10.47 17.35
C GLU A 170 12.46 11.32 16.32
N TYR A 171 11.12 11.30 16.41
CA TYR A 171 10.25 11.94 15.42
C TYR A 171 9.66 13.27 15.91
N TYR A 172 9.63 14.24 15.00
CA TYR A 172 8.79 15.43 15.12
C TYR A 172 7.60 15.27 14.16
N ILE A 173 6.39 15.18 14.71
CA ILE A 173 5.20 14.80 13.93
C ILE A 173 4.40 16.06 13.60
N ILE A 174 4.10 16.26 12.32
CA ILE A 174 3.32 17.38 11.80
C ILE A 174 1.97 16.87 11.29
N ASP A 175 0.90 17.42 11.87
CA ASP A 175 -0.45 17.31 11.33
C ASP A 175 -0.75 18.51 10.44
N ALA A 176 -0.91 18.28 9.13
CA ALA A 176 -1.20 19.31 8.15
C ALA A 176 -2.71 19.51 7.85
N ARG A 177 -3.58 18.91 8.67
CA ARG A 177 -5.03 19.15 8.65
C ARG A 177 -5.35 20.53 9.22
N LYS A 178 -6.61 20.95 9.06
CA LYS A 178 -7.09 22.19 9.66
C LYS A 178 -7.05 22.11 11.18
N ALA A 179 -6.70 23.20 11.86
CA ALA A 179 -6.66 23.27 13.33
C ALA A 179 -7.93 22.70 13.99
N LYS A 180 -9.11 23.02 13.45
CA LYS A 180 -10.40 22.50 13.96
C LYS A 180 -10.53 20.97 13.99
N ASP A 181 -9.80 20.25 13.15
CA ASP A 181 -9.85 18.79 13.05
C ASP A 181 -8.74 18.16 13.89
N TYR A 182 -7.57 18.82 13.98
CA TYR A 182 -6.53 18.52 14.97
C TYR A 182 -7.09 18.63 16.40
N ASP A 183 -7.78 19.71 16.75
CA ASP A 183 -8.37 19.96 18.08
C ASP A 183 -9.44 18.92 18.48
N LYS A 184 -10.01 18.20 17.50
CA LYS A 184 -10.96 17.11 17.78
C LYS A 184 -10.26 15.80 18.14
N GLY A 185 -9.05 15.62 17.64
CA GLY A 185 -8.35 14.34 17.65
C GLY A 185 -7.16 14.35 16.68
N HIS A 186 -5.96 14.04 17.17
CA HIS A 186 -4.74 13.92 16.37
C HIS A 186 -3.85 12.79 16.90
N VAL A 187 -2.88 12.35 16.06
CA VAL A 187 -1.92 11.32 16.47
C VAL A 187 -1.00 11.81 17.57
N LYS A 188 -0.53 10.87 18.38
CA LYS A 188 0.21 11.17 19.60
C LYS A 188 1.42 12.08 19.36
N GLY A 189 1.53 13.17 20.10
CA GLY A 189 2.64 14.12 20.04
C GLY A 189 2.73 14.97 18.77
N ALA A 190 1.70 14.98 17.92
CA ALA A 190 1.68 15.79 16.72
C ALA A 190 1.53 17.29 17.01
N VAL A 191 2.16 18.12 16.18
CA VAL A 191 2.01 19.57 16.16
C VAL A 191 1.25 19.99 14.90
N ASN A 192 0.26 20.87 15.03
CA ASN A 192 -0.49 21.35 13.88
C ASN A 192 0.26 22.45 13.10
N ILE A 193 0.62 22.14 11.87
CA ILE A 193 1.22 23.08 10.92
C ILE A 193 0.49 22.93 9.59
N GLU A 194 -0.40 23.86 9.29
CA GLU A 194 -1.01 23.95 7.96
C GLU A 194 0.03 24.40 6.92
N VAL A 195 -0.18 24.04 5.64
CA VAL A 195 0.76 24.40 4.55
C VAL A 195 1.03 25.91 4.52
N ASP A 196 0.00 26.73 4.70
CA ASP A 196 0.10 28.20 4.67
C ASP A 196 0.85 28.78 5.89
N ASP A 197 1.00 28.01 6.97
CA ASP A 197 1.69 28.41 8.20
C ASP A 197 3.18 27.98 8.22
N LEU A 198 3.62 27.14 7.27
CA LEU A 198 4.95 26.51 7.32
C LEU A 198 6.07 27.55 7.44
N ASP A 199 6.04 28.59 6.60
CA ASP A 199 7.09 29.63 6.61
C ASP A 199 7.18 30.38 7.95
N ALA A 200 6.06 30.54 8.65
CA ALA A 200 6.03 31.20 9.96
C ALA A 200 6.53 30.29 11.09
N LYS A 201 6.35 28.97 10.96
CA LYS A 201 6.66 27.97 12.01
C LYS A 201 7.94 27.18 11.77
N LYS A 202 8.55 27.26 10.58
CA LYS A 202 9.71 26.42 10.22
C LYS A 202 10.95 26.63 11.09
N ALA A 203 11.10 27.79 11.72
CA ALA A 203 12.20 28.06 12.64
C ALA A 203 12.11 27.22 13.93
N ASP A 204 10.92 26.73 14.28
CA ASP A 204 10.67 25.91 15.47
C ASP A 204 10.77 24.39 15.18
N ILE A 205 10.96 24.01 13.91
CA ILE A 205 11.07 22.61 13.50
C ILE A 205 12.52 22.12 13.77
N PRO A 206 12.71 21.06 14.57
CA PRO A 206 14.03 20.57 14.94
C PRO A 206 14.73 19.89 13.75
N LYS A 207 15.93 20.37 13.39
CA LYS A 207 16.76 19.82 12.30
C LYS A 207 17.40 18.47 12.63
N ASP A 208 17.53 18.14 13.91
CA ASP A 208 18.14 16.91 14.41
C ASP A 208 17.17 15.72 14.48
N LYS A 209 15.88 15.95 14.19
CA LYS A 209 14.85 14.91 14.18
C LYS A 209 14.40 14.58 12.76
N THR A 210 13.83 13.38 12.61
CA THR A 210 13.08 13.04 11.40
C THR A 210 11.68 13.62 11.49
N ILE A 211 11.23 14.30 10.44
CA ILE A 211 9.93 14.96 10.40
C ILE A 211 8.91 14.00 9.79
N LEU A 212 7.93 13.57 10.58
CA LEU A 212 6.81 12.77 10.09
C LEU A 212 5.65 13.69 9.73
N THR A 213 5.09 13.56 8.54
CA THR A 213 3.96 14.39 8.11
C THR A 213 2.76 13.54 7.71
N TYR A 214 1.55 13.96 8.10
CA TYR A 214 0.30 13.36 7.66
C TYR A 214 -0.80 14.41 7.52
N CYS A 215 -1.85 14.10 6.76
CA CYS A 215 -2.99 14.99 6.61
C CYS A 215 -4.31 14.24 6.35
N TYR A 216 -5.16 14.79 5.48
CA TYR A 216 -6.38 14.13 5.06
C TYR A 216 -6.17 13.07 3.99
N SER A 217 -5.20 13.25 3.07
CA SER A 217 -4.99 12.42 1.88
C SER A 217 -3.53 12.32 1.40
N GLY A 218 -2.58 12.57 2.30
CA GLY A 218 -1.14 12.66 1.99
C GLY A 218 -0.70 13.93 1.24
N ASN A 219 -1.55 14.56 0.43
CA ASN A 219 -1.14 15.66 -0.47
C ASN A 219 -0.59 16.90 0.24
N LYS A 220 -1.30 17.41 1.25
CA LYS A 220 -0.89 18.63 1.98
C LYS A 220 0.34 18.39 2.85
N SER A 221 0.39 17.23 3.50
CA SER A 221 1.54 16.83 4.30
C SER A 221 2.78 16.59 3.44
N ASN A 222 2.60 16.10 2.21
CA ASN A 222 3.68 15.98 1.24
C ASN A 222 4.20 17.34 0.75
N THR A 223 3.33 18.34 0.57
CA THR A 223 3.79 19.72 0.26
C THR A 223 4.75 20.23 1.34
N ILE A 224 4.42 19.99 2.62
CA ILE A 224 5.30 20.36 3.74
C ILE A 224 6.56 19.50 3.76
N ALA A 225 6.44 18.18 3.60
CA ALA A 225 7.58 17.27 3.59
C ALA A 225 8.58 17.64 2.50
N GLN A 226 8.11 17.90 1.27
CA GLN A 226 8.96 18.33 0.16
C GLN A 226 9.67 19.65 0.47
N ALA A 227 8.95 20.68 0.92
CA ALA A 227 9.55 21.96 1.26
C ALA A 227 10.63 21.84 2.35
N LEU A 228 10.41 20.96 3.33
CA LEU A 228 11.39 20.70 4.39
C LEU A 228 12.57 19.84 3.88
N THR A 229 12.34 18.83 3.04
CA THR A 229 13.40 18.06 2.39
C THR A 229 14.31 18.96 1.55
N ASP A 230 13.74 19.91 0.79
CA ASP A 230 14.49 20.89 0.00
C ASP A 230 15.36 21.82 0.88
N GLU A 231 14.95 22.04 2.13
CA GLU A 231 15.74 22.75 3.15
C GLU A 231 16.70 21.83 3.95
N GLY A 232 16.81 20.55 3.58
CA GLY A 232 17.74 19.58 4.17
C GLY A 232 17.25 18.91 5.46
N TYR A 233 15.95 18.92 5.74
CA TYR A 233 15.38 18.06 6.78
C TYR A 233 15.26 16.61 6.28
N ASN A 234 15.38 15.63 7.17
CA ASN A 234 14.92 14.27 6.87
C ASN A 234 13.41 14.21 7.07
N THR A 235 12.64 13.87 6.05
CA THR A 235 11.17 13.85 6.13
C THR A 235 10.61 12.52 5.66
N ILE A 236 9.52 12.10 6.31
CA ILE A 236 8.74 10.94 5.91
C ILE A 236 7.27 11.35 5.91
N ASN A 237 6.59 11.16 4.78
CA ASN A 237 5.18 11.47 4.61
C ASN A 237 4.33 10.18 4.56
N ALA A 238 3.20 10.17 5.25
CA ALA A 238 2.18 9.15 5.05
C ALA A 238 1.54 9.32 3.65
N THR A 239 1.60 8.28 2.82
CA THR A 239 1.01 8.30 1.46
C THR A 239 -0.50 8.45 1.51
N GLU A 240 -1.11 7.78 2.47
CA GLU A 240 -2.53 7.84 2.83
C GLU A 240 -2.76 8.87 3.94
N GLY A 241 -3.96 9.42 4.00
CA GLY A 241 -4.36 10.26 5.13
C GLY A 241 -5.58 9.74 5.85
N THR A 242 -6.05 10.55 6.78
CA THR A 242 -7.18 10.23 7.67
C THR A 242 -8.52 10.01 6.94
N LYS A 243 -8.60 10.20 5.61
CA LYS A 243 -9.80 9.88 4.82
C LYS A 243 -9.70 8.53 4.11
N GLU A 244 -8.50 8.10 3.76
CA GLU A 244 -8.25 6.87 2.99
C GLU A 244 -7.97 5.69 3.92
N TRP A 245 -7.37 5.96 5.09
CA TRP A 245 -7.09 4.95 6.10
C TRP A 245 -7.60 5.40 7.48
N ASP A 246 -8.36 4.52 8.16
CA ASP A 246 -9.00 4.81 9.45
C ASP A 246 -8.19 4.32 10.67
N GLY A 247 -7.01 3.73 10.44
CA GLY A 247 -6.14 3.19 11.48
C GLY A 247 -5.26 4.21 12.22
N PHE A 248 -5.31 5.50 11.84
CA PHE A 248 -4.63 6.55 12.61
C PHE A 248 -5.27 6.68 14.00
N ASP A 249 -4.47 6.57 15.07
CA ASP A 249 -4.94 6.82 16.44
C ASP A 249 -5.07 8.32 16.70
N LEU A 250 -6.25 8.87 16.43
CA LEU A 250 -6.56 10.28 16.62
C LEU A 250 -7.11 10.60 18.03
N SER A 251 -6.60 9.94 19.06
CA SER A 251 -7.14 10.06 20.42
C SER A 251 -6.62 11.25 21.24
N GLU A 252 -5.50 11.87 20.83
CA GLU A 252 -4.94 13.05 21.52
C GLU A 252 -5.69 14.34 21.14
N LYS A 253 -5.80 15.28 22.08
CA LYS A 253 -6.62 16.50 21.95
C LYS A 253 -5.88 17.72 22.48
#